data_AF-A0A8C5XYC8-F1
#
_entry.id   AF-A0A8C5XYC8-F1
#
_cell.length_a   1.000
_cell.length_b   1.000
_cell.length_c   1.000
_cell.angle_alpha   90.00
_cell.angle_beta   90.00
_cell.angle_gamma   90.00
#
_symmetry.space_group_name_H-M   'P 1'
#
loop_
_entity.id
_entity.type
_entity.pdbx_description
1 polymer ?
#
loop_
_entity_poly.entity_id
_entity_poly.type
_entity_poly.pdbx_seq_one_letter_code
_entity_poly.pdbx_strand_id
1 'polypeptide(L)'
;MAAGGAAPETTVVSPSKRARPAEEGGMQLRFARLSEHATAPTRGSARAAGYDLYSAYDYTIPSMEKAVVKTDIQIALPSGCYGRVAPRSGLAAKHFIDVGAGVIDEDYRGNVGVVLFNFGKENFEDRVRIHQ
;
A
#
# COMPACT_ATOMS: atom_id res chain seq x y z
N MET A 1 -4.25 49.52 -46.30
CA MET A 1 -3.04 48.94 -45.70
C MET A 1 -3.36 48.57 -44.27
N ALA A 2 -3.35 47.28 -43.95
CA ALA A 2 -3.75 46.73 -42.66
C ALA A 2 -2.51 46.58 -41.76
N ALA A 3 -2.63 46.95 -40.48
CA ALA A 3 -1.65 46.61 -39.45
C ALA A 3 -2.41 45.99 -38.28
N GLY A 4 -2.30 44.66 -38.16
CA GLY A 4 -2.81 43.90 -37.03
C GLY A 4 -1.89 44.05 -35.82
N GLY A 5 -2.46 44.46 -34.69
CA GLY A 5 -1.78 44.45 -33.39
C GLY A 5 -1.78 43.05 -32.80
N ALA A 6 -0.59 42.49 -32.59
CA ALA A 6 -0.40 41.22 -31.90
C ALA A 6 -0.62 41.40 -30.39
N ALA A 7 -1.44 40.54 -29.79
CA ALA A 7 -1.63 40.44 -28.34
C ALA A 7 -0.41 39.82 -27.65
N PRO A 8 -0.13 40.13 -26.37
CA PRO A 8 1.03 39.58 -25.68
C PRO A 8 0.78 38.11 -25.29
N GLU A 9 1.70 37.23 -25.66
CA GLU A 9 1.72 35.83 -25.24
C GLU A 9 2.04 35.74 -23.74
N THR A 10 1.06 35.33 -22.93
CA THR A 10 1.26 34.99 -21.53
C THR A 10 1.93 33.63 -21.42
N THR A 11 3.21 33.61 -21.04
CA THR A 11 3.94 32.37 -20.73
C THR A 11 3.39 31.79 -19.42
N VAL A 12 2.68 30.67 -19.51
CA VAL A 12 2.22 29.92 -18.32
C VAL A 12 3.43 29.21 -17.71
N VAL A 13 3.94 29.75 -16.61
CA VAL A 13 4.99 29.10 -15.82
C VAL A 13 4.34 28.01 -14.97
N SER A 14 4.54 26.75 -15.37
CA SER A 14 4.18 25.58 -14.57
C SER A 14 4.82 25.66 -13.18
N PRO A 15 4.09 25.44 -12.08
CA PRO A 15 4.69 25.44 -10.76
C PRO A 15 5.68 24.27 -10.69
N SER A 16 6.96 24.57 -10.80
CA SER A 16 8.02 23.60 -10.61
C SER A 16 7.90 23.06 -9.20
N LYS A 17 7.41 21.82 -9.07
CA LYS A 17 7.38 21.07 -7.82
C LYS A 17 8.82 21.01 -7.33
N ARG A 18 9.15 21.87 -6.36
CA ARG A 18 10.47 21.94 -5.74
C ARG A 18 10.75 20.53 -5.21
N ALA A 19 11.66 19.82 -5.86
CA ALA A 19 12.08 18.50 -5.41
C ALA A 19 12.62 18.69 -4.00
N ARG A 20 11.98 18.04 -3.02
CA ARG A 20 12.52 17.99 -1.67
C ARG A 20 13.91 17.34 -1.76
N PRO A 21 14.93 17.84 -1.05
CA PRO A 21 16.22 17.17 -0.99
C PRO A 21 15.99 15.72 -0.60
N ALA A 22 16.54 14.78 -1.36
CA ALA A 22 16.58 13.39 -0.95
C ALA A 22 17.33 13.36 0.38
N GLU A 23 16.61 13.07 1.47
CA GLU A 23 17.28 12.92 2.76
C GLU A 23 18.30 11.78 2.64
N GLU A 24 19.56 12.07 2.98
CA GLU A 24 20.63 11.08 3.17
C GLU A 24 20.32 10.22 4.42
N GLY A 25 19.22 9.50 4.38
CA GLY A 25 18.86 8.45 5.32
C GLY A 25 18.64 7.19 4.50
N GLY A 26 19.38 6.11 4.79
CA GLY A 26 19.29 4.86 4.05
C GLY A 26 17.84 4.40 3.84
N MET A 27 17.59 3.58 2.82
CA MET A 27 16.27 3.03 2.47
C MET A 27 15.63 2.27 3.64
N GLN A 28 15.00 3.00 4.56
CA GLN A 28 14.35 2.48 5.75
C GLN A 28 12.85 2.69 5.64
N LEU A 29 12.12 1.59 5.67
CA LEU A 29 10.68 1.60 5.87
C LEU A 29 10.40 1.92 7.35
N ARG A 30 9.67 3.01 7.60
CA ARG A 30 9.20 3.35 8.96
C ARG A 30 7.75 2.94 9.10
N PHE A 31 7.34 2.53 10.29
CA PHE A 31 5.94 2.28 10.61
C PHE A 31 5.61 2.79 12.01
N ALA A 32 4.34 3.06 12.25
CA ALA A 32 3.80 3.30 13.59
C ALA A 32 2.53 2.49 13.78
N ARG A 33 2.33 1.99 15.00
CA ARG A 33 1.11 1.30 15.40
C ARG A 33 0.04 2.35 15.72
N LEU A 34 -1.17 2.11 15.24
CA LEU A 34 -2.35 2.94 15.50
C LEU A 34 -3.18 2.40 16.67
N SER A 35 -3.00 1.13 17.03
CA SER A 35 -3.65 0.47 18.16
C SER A 35 -2.74 -0.60 18.78
N GLU A 36 -3.19 -1.18 19.90
CA GLU A 36 -2.52 -2.31 20.56
C GLU A 36 -2.66 -3.63 19.79
N HIS A 37 -3.63 -3.72 18.87
CA HIS A 37 -3.86 -4.90 18.04
C HIS A 37 -2.88 -5.00 16.86
N ALA A 38 -2.19 -3.90 16.55
CA ALA A 38 -1.26 -3.83 15.44
C ALA A 38 0.01 -4.66 15.68
N THR A 39 0.30 -5.58 14.77
CA THR A 39 1.56 -6.34 14.78
C THR A 39 2.59 -5.68 13.87
N ALA A 40 3.85 -5.62 14.33
CA ALA A 40 4.93 -5.05 13.54
C ALA A 40 5.18 -5.91 12.27
N PRO A 41 5.34 -5.31 11.08
CA PRO A 41 5.69 -6.06 9.89
C PRO A 41 7.00 -6.82 10.09
N THR A 42 7.05 -8.08 9.66
CA THR A 42 8.26 -8.91 9.78
C THR A 42 8.76 -9.32 8.41
N ARG A 43 10.04 -9.69 8.33
CA ARG A 43 10.63 -10.17 7.09
C ARG A 43 11.15 -11.58 7.31
N GLY A 44 10.61 -12.55 6.56
CA GLY A 44 10.92 -13.97 6.76
C GLY A 44 12.37 -14.37 6.49
N SER A 45 13.13 -13.57 5.74
CA SER A 45 14.57 -13.75 5.56
C SER A 45 15.26 -12.45 5.14
N ALA A 46 16.59 -12.41 5.17
CA ALA A 46 17.34 -11.25 4.67
C ALA A 46 17.11 -10.94 3.19
N ARG A 47 16.70 -11.94 2.40
CA ARG A 47 16.46 -11.85 0.95
C ARG A 47 14.98 -11.91 0.57
N ALA A 48 14.07 -11.88 1.54
CA ALA A 48 12.64 -11.86 1.23
C ALA A 48 12.27 -10.54 0.54
N ALA A 49 11.40 -10.64 -0.47
CA ALA A 49 11.03 -9.50 -1.30
C ALA A 49 10.12 -8.50 -0.59
N GLY A 50 9.29 -8.96 0.35
CA GLY A 50 8.30 -8.14 1.05
C GLY A 50 8.30 -8.34 2.56
N TYR A 51 7.49 -7.52 3.23
CA TYR A 51 7.28 -7.58 4.67
C TYR A 51 5.91 -8.18 4.94
N ASP A 52 5.88 -9.22 5.75
CA ASP A 52 4.62 -9.82 6.16
C ASP A 52 3.79 -8.80 6.97
N LEU A 53 2.58 -8.56 6.47
CA LEU A 53 1.52 -7.80 7.11
C LEU A 53 0.62 -8.73 7.91
N TYR A 54 -0.03 -8.14 8.92
CA TYR A 54 -0.84 -8.87 9.89
C TYR A 54 -2.21 -8.21 10.04
N SER A 55 -3.25 -9.02 10.20
CA SER A 55 -4.57 -8.50 10.54
C SER A 55 -4.56 -8.00 11.98
N ALA A 56 -5.15 -6.84 12.21
CA ALA A 56 -5.36 -6.33 13.57
C ALA A 56 -6.64 -6.90 14.20
N TYR A 57 -7.55 -7.43 13.40
CA TYR A 57 -8.83 -7.96 13.86
C TYR A 57 -9.10 -9.31 13.19
N ASP A 58 -10.01 -10.07 13.78
CA ASP A 58 -10.53 -11.29 13.16
C ASP A 58 -11.50 -10.94 12.04
N TYR A 59 -11.31 -11.56 10.87
CA TYR A 59 -12.21 -11.40 9.73
C TYR A 59 -12.67 -12.76 9.22
N THR A 60 -13.95 -12.85 8.88
CA THR A 60 -14.47 -13.93 8.04
C THR A 60 -14.81 -13.35 6.69
N ILE A 61 -14.16 -13.84 5.64
CA ILE A 61 -14.44 -13.45 4.25
C ILE A 61 -15.28 -14.56 3.63
N PRO A 62 -16.58 -14.32 3.37
CA PRO A 62 -17.42 -15.34 2.77
C PRO A 62 -16.88 -15.79 1.42
N SER A 63 -17.30 -16.98 1.01
CA SER A 63 -17.10 -17.47 -0.36
C SER A 63 -17.59 -16.44 -1.39
N MET A 64 -16.77 -16.20 -2.42
CA MET A 64 -17.05 -15.24 -3.51
C MET A 64 -17.23 -13.78 -3.08
N GLU A 65 -16.76 -13.41 -1.90
CA GLU A 65 -16.86 -12.05 -1.35
C GLU A 65 -15.50 -11.38 -1.15
N LYS A 66 -15.54 -10.11 -0.75
CA LYS A 66 -14.35 -9.32 -0.44
C LYS A 66 -14.43 -8.63 0.91
N ALA A 67 -13.28 -8.44 1.55
CA ALA A 67 -13.17 -7.67 2.78
C ALA A 67 -11.96 -6.73 2.76
N VAL A 68 -12.04 -5.63 3.50
CA VAL A 68 -10.89 -4.76 3.77
C VAL A 68 -10.37 -5.08 5.16
N VAL A 69 -9.26 -5.78 5.21
CA VAL A 69 -8.59 -6.18 6.44
C VAL A 69 -7.70 -5.05 6.92
N LYS A 70 -7.98 -4.53 8.11
CA LYS A 70 -7.16 -3.48 8.73
C LYS A 70 -5.94 -4.09 9.41
N THR A 71 -4.81 -3.43 9.26
CA THR A 71 -3.55 -3.82 9.91
C THR A 71 -3.23 -2.96 11.13
N ASP A 72 -3.90 -1.82 11.27
CA ASP A 72 -3.65 -0.81 12.31
C ASP A 72 -2.19 -0.32 12.36
N ILE A 73 -1.50 -0.38 11.23
CA ILE A 73 -0.23 0.31 11.04
C ILE A 73 -0.39 1.44 10.04
N GLN A 74 0.37 2.50 10.25
CA GLN A 74 0.70 3.47 9.22
C GLN A 74 2.16 3.28 8.82
N ILE A 75 2.49 3.52 7.55
CA ILE A 75 3.85 3.39 7.04
C ILE A 75 4.34 4.68 6.41
N ALA A 76 5.65 4.90 6.46
CA ALA A 76 6.35 5.88 5.66
C ALA A 76 7.39 5.15 4.82
N LEU A 77 7.11 5.09 3.52
CA LEU A 77 7.96 4.45 2.52
C LEU A 77 9.23 5.29 2.27
N PRO A 78 10.35 4.64 1.91
CA PRO A 78 11.52 5.34 1.38
C PRO A 78 11.15 6.17 0.14
N SER A 79 11.85 7.27 -0.09
CA SER A 79 11.55 8.14 -1.23
C SER A 79 11.87 7.46 -2.57
N GLY A 80 11.02 7.67 -3.58
CA GLY A 80 11.19 7.08 -4.91
C GLY A 80 10.67 5.64 -5.04
N CYS A 81 9.85 5.18 -4.09
CA CYS A 81 9.17 3.88 -4.18
C CYS A 81 7.71 3.97 -3.73
N TYR A 82 6.92 2.97 -4.12
CA TYR A 82 5.57 2.75 -3.62
C TYR A 82 5.52 1.43 -2.87
N GLY A 83 4.58 1.31 -1.93
CA GLY A 83 4.31 0.05 -1.25
C GLY A 83 3.38 -0.79 -2.11
N ARG A 84 3.77 -2.03 -2.42
CA ARG A 84 2.86 -2.99 -3.06
C ARG A 84 2.43 -4.03 -2.06
N VAL A 85 1.14 -4.12 -1.78
CA VAL A 85 0.56 -5.25 -1.05
C VAL A 85 0.36 -6.40 -2.03
N ALA A 86 1.05 -7.51 -1.79
CA ALA A 86 1.09 -8.65 -2.68
C ALA A 86 0.47 -9.90 -2.05
N PRO A 87 -0.17 -10.78 -2.86
CA PRO A 87 -0.74 -12.03 -2.39
C PRO A 87 0.34 -12.95 -1.79
N ARG A 88 0.02 -13.66 -0.69
CA ARG A 88 0.86 -14.77 -0.22
C ARG A 88 0.56 -15.99 -1.05
N SER A 89 1.59 -16.53 -1.70
CA SER A 89 1.48 -17.71 -2.58
C SER A 89 0.78 -18.90 -1.92
N GLY A 90 1.01 -19.12 -0.62
CA GLY A 90 0.34 -20.18 0.13
C GLY A 90 -1.17 -19.98 0.30
N LEU A 91 -1.64 -18.74 0.48
CA LEU A 91 -3.07 -18.44 0.59
C LEU A 91 -3.76 -18.51 -0.77
N ALA A 92 -3.10 -17.97 -1.80
CA ALA A 92 -3.60 -18.05 -3.17
C ALA A 92 -3.76 -19.50 -3.64
N ALA A 93 -2.75 -20.36 -3.40
CA ALA A 93 -2.79 -21.73 -3.88
C ALA A 93 -3.73 -22.65 -3.10
N LYS A 94 -3.91 -22.44 -1.78
CA LYS A 94 -4.69 -23.35 -0.92
C LYS A 94 -6.13 -22.91 -0.72
N HIS A 95 -6.37 -21.61 -0.63
CA HIS A 95 -7.65 -21.03 -0.25
C HIS A 95 -8.25 -20.15 -1.35
N PHE A 96 -7.56 -20.00 -2.48
CA PHE A 96 -7.98 -19.16 -3.60
C PHE A 96 -8.23 -17.69 -3.18
N ILE A 97 -7.33 -17.17 -2.33
CA ILE A 97 -7.34 -15.78 -1.86
C ILE A 97 -6.45 -14.92 -2.74
N ASP A 98 -6.94 -13.75 -3.14
CA ASP A 98 -6.18 -12.74 -3.89
C ASP A 98 -6.25 -11.36 -3.23
N VAL A 99 -5.34 -10.48 -3.64
CA VAL A 99 -5.23 -9.10 -3.13
C VAL A 99 -5.68 -8.09 -4.17
N GLY A 100 -6.59 -7.21 -3.76
CA GLY A 100 -7.06 -6.06 -4.54
C GLY A 100 -6.34 -4.77 -4.22
N ALA A 101 -6.45 -3.81 -5.14
CA ALA A 101 -5.84 -2.47 -5.07
C ALA A 101 -4.32 -2.53 -4.88
N GLY A 102 -3.88 -2.69 -3.64
CA GLY A 102 -2.50 -3.05 -3.29
C GLY A 102 -1.44 -1.99 -3.58
N VAL A 103 -1.79 -0.79 -4.05
CA VAL A 103 -0.85 0.33 -4.22
C VAL A 103 -0.96 1.26 -3.01
N ILE A 104 0.14 1.44 -2.30
CA ILE A 104 0.28 2.39 -1.20
C ILE A 104 1.23 3.50 -1.66
N ASP A 105 0.71 4.72 -1.77
CA ASP A 105 1.48 5.89 -2.17
C ASP A 105 2.52 6.31 -1.12
N GLU A 106 3.62 6.92 -1.58
CA GLU A 106 4.73 7.38 -0.73
C GLU A 106 4.26 8.39 0.35
N ASP A 107 3.24 9.20 0.05
CA ASP A 107 2.66 10.22 0.93
C ASP A 107 1.43 9.74 1.72
N TYR A 108 1.03 8.47 1.56
CA TYR A 108 -0.06 7.90 2.35
C TYR A 108 0.33 7.78 3.82
N ARG A 109 -0.49 8.32 4.72
CA ARG A 109 -0.29 8.27 6.19
C ARG A 109 -1.50 7.70 6.94
N GLY A 110 -2.43 7.09 6.22
CA GLY A 110 -3.59 6.44 6.81
C GLY A 110 -3.26 5.03 7.34
N ASN A 111 -4.31 4.36 7.83
CA ASN A 111 -4.24 2.96 8.24
C ASN A 111 -4.11 2.07 7.01
N VAL A 112 -3.03 1.30 6.92
CA VAL A 112 -2.80 0.35 5.82
C VAL A 112 -3.88 -0.72 5.86
N GLY A 113 -4.73 -0.74 4.82
CA GLY A 113 -5.74 -1.75 4.61
C GLY A 113 -5.33 -2.72 3.51
N VAL A 114 -5.65 -4.00 3.70
CA VAL A 114 -5.46 -5.04 2.69
C VAL A 114 -6.83 -5.45 2.15
N VAL A 115 -7.05 -5.24 0.85
CA VAL A 115 -8.29 -5.69 0.20
C VAL A 115 -8.11 -7.15 -0.19
N LEU A 116 -8.92 -8.03 0.39
CA LEU A 116 -8.89 -9.45 0.10
C LEU A 116 -10.12 -9.86 -0.69
N PHE A 117 -9.88 -10.69 -1.70
CA PHE A 117 -10.90 -11.40 -2.45
C PHE A 117 -10.82 -12.87 -2.12
N ASN A 118 -11.96 -13.46 -1.75
CA ASN A 118 -12.09 -14.90 -1.60
C ASN A 118 -12.80 -15.49 -2.82
N PHE A 119 -12.04 -16.09 -3.73
CA PHE A 119 -12.60 -16.84 -4.86
C PHE A 119 -12.83 -18.33 -4.54
N GLY A 120 -12.51 -18.73 -3.30
CA GLY A 120 -12.76 -20.07 -2.79
C GLY A 120 -14.25 -20.31 -2.57
N LYS A 121 -14.63 -21.59 -2.49
CA LYS A 121 -16.01 -22.01 -2.24
C LYS A 121 -16.37 -22.01 -0.75
N GLU A 122 -15.39 -21.86 0.12
CA GLU A 122 -15.51 -21.89 1.57
C GLU A 122 -15.23 -20.52 2.17
N ASN A 123 -15.72 -20.26 3.37
CA ASN A 123 -15.41 -19.03 4.09
C ASN A 123 -13.94 -19.05 4.52
N PHE A 124 -13.24 -17.94 4.31
CA PHE A 124 -11.86 -17.78 4.76
C PHE A 124 -11.82 -17.04 6.09
N GLU A 125 -11.23 -17.66 7.10
CA GLU A 125 -10.96 -17.01 8.39
C GLU A 125 -9.55 -16.42 8.39
N ASP A 126 -9.46 -15.11 8.53
CA ASP A 126 -8.20 -14.41 8.69
C ASP A 126 -7.96 -14.07 10.16
N ARG A 127 -6.79 -14.47 10.67
CA ARG A 127 -6.46 -14.36 12.10
C ARG A 127 -5.07 -13.78 12.38
N VAL A 128 -4.12 -13.83 11.45
CA VAL A 128 -2.73 -13.47 11.80
C VAL A 128 -1.92 -12.93 10.63
N ARG A 129 -1.53 -13.74 9.63
CA ARG A 129 -0.48 -13.38 8.66
C ARG A 129 -0.99 -13.45 7.23
N ILE A 130 -1.23 -12.27 6.69
CA ILE A 130 -2.01 -12.10 5.48
C ILE A 130 -1.12 -12.00 4.25
N HIS A 131 -0.33 -10.94 4.14
CA HIS A 131 0.20 -10.47 2.85
C HIS A 131 1.61 -9.92 2.97
N GLN A 132 2.28 -9.63 1.84
CA GLN A 132 3.68 -9.17 1.79
C GLN A 132 3.84 -7.83 1.06
#